data_AF-S8C8A9-F1
#
_entry.id   AF-S8C8A9-F1
#
_cell.length_a   1.000
_cell.length_b   1.000
_cell.length_c   1.000
_cell.angle_alpha   90.00
_cell.angle_beta   90.00
_cell.angle_gamma   90.00
#
_symmetry.space_group_name_H-M   'P 1'
#
loop_
_entity.id
_entity.type
_entity.pdbx_description
1 polymer ?
#
loop_
_entity_poly.entity_id
_entity_poly.type
_entity_poly.pdbx_seq_one_letter_code
_entity_poly.pdbx_strand_id
1 'polypeptide(L)'
;MVTAKIRRDSFVQYEEAAAESRVLIIMTGGTICMRRSPDGYVPAEGFLDACLAIRPSFNDMSPPKELTARTDSGEELTLKSLRTPLTSYHKRIRYCVMEFNPLLDSSSINAKGWKKIAWTIYNNYKEFDAFLVLHGTDSLAYTSSALSFMLHNLGKPVILTGSQTPMTELQNDATDNLLGSLLIAGHFMIPEVCLFFNHELYRGNRATKVNATAFAAFQSPNCPPLATVGINTTARWDLITRPNAIERFSVEENLDAHVACLRIFPGILPEMVEGVLNLKNLKGLVLETFGAGNLPEDERLISVLGEACRRGIIIVNVTQCLTGTVSPLYAPGTALGRAGVVFGHDLTSEAALTKLIWLLGKNLTDTQIRFQMSHSLRGELTEQSQTLFEHPGLTPKMESLSRLGYAIRDGDLEEIERVLAAQREWLLNEVDYAGRTPLHHAAMQGNSDVLRHLLSRGASVHIRNRENHTPLYVAADAGYPENVRLLREAGGHLHPDELELAAMLKQKAIRSSTSSMSNSPVGGSSSNADATLKVPDEKHGAGHAGGSKIAVAGNGVGKGIDTEAADCWSLAGV
;
A
#
# COMPACT_ATOMS: atom_id res chain seq x y z
N MET A 1 0.38 -37.15 32.88
CA MET A 1 0.97 -35.82 33.16
C MET A 1 2.01 -35.38 32.13
N VAL A 2 2.82 -36.28 31.55
CA VAL A 2 3.86 -35.94 30.56
C VAL A 2 3.29 -35.45 29.21
N THR A 3 2.16 -35.99 28.75
CA THR A 3 1.52 -35.61 27.46
C THR A 3 0.81 -34.25 27.48
N ALA A 4 0.29 -33.81 28.62
CA ALA A 4 -0.34 -32.48 28.77
C ALA A 4 0.70 -31.36 28.87
N LYS A 5 1.87 -31.65 29.45
CA LYS A 5 2.99 -30.71 29.53
C LYS A 5 3.66 -30.52 28.16
N ILE A 6 3.89 -31.61 27.41
CA ILE A 6 4.40 -31.55 26.04
C ILE A 6 3.43 -30.80 25.10
N ARG A 7 2.11 -30.97 25.23
CA ARG A 7 1.11 -30.19 24.46
C ARG A 7 1.09 -28.71 24.82
N ARG A 8 1.32 -28.35 26.09
CA ARG A 8 1.44 -26.94 26.54
C ARG A 8 2.75 -26.32 26.05
N ASP A 9 3.87 -27.03 26.20
CA ASP A 9 5.19 -26.53 25.80
C ASP A 9 5.29 -26.39 24.26
N SER A 10 4.67 -27.29 23.49
CA SER A 10 4.56 -27.16 22.03
C SER A 10 3.58 -26.07 21.58
N PHE A 11 2.47 -25.83 22.30
CA PHE A 11 1.58 -24.69 22.03
C PHE A 11 2.26 -23.35 22.34
N VAL A 12 3.00 -23.25 23.44
CA VAL A 12 3.74 -22.04 23.84
C VAL A 12 4.88 -21.74 22.87
N GLN A 13 5.61 -22.76 22.38
CA GLN A 13 6.62 -22.57 21.33
C GLN A 13 6.02 -22.11 20.00
N TYR A 14 4.84 -22.63 19.61
CA TYR A 14 4.12 -22.15 18.43
C TYR A 14 3.59 -20.71 18.61
N GLU A 15 3.19 -20.34 19.83
CA GLU A 15 2.73 -18.99 20.15
C GLU A 15 3.88 -17.97 20.19
N GLU A 16 5.10 -18.30 20.59
CA GLU A 16 6.25 -17.38 20.52
C GLU A 16 6.82 -17.23 19.10
N ALA A 17 6.65 -18.23 18.25
CA ALA A 17 7.15 -18.26 16.87
C ALA A 17 6.20 -17.66 15.81
N ALA A 18 5.03 -17.12 16.21
CA ALA A 18 4.09 -16.53 15.28
C ALA A 18 4.70 -15.29 14.58
N ALA A 19 4.56 -15.22 13.26
CA ALA A 19 5.07 -14.10 12.47
C ALA A 19 4.58 -12.75 13.01
N GLU A 20 5.44 -11.74 12.98
CA GLU A 20 5.14 -10.38 13.41
C GLU A 20 5.17 -9.42 12.21
N SER A 21 4.13 -8.58 12.07
CA SER A 21 4.21 -7.40 11.21
C SER A 21 4.73 -6.20 12.00
N ARG A 22 5.51 -5.34 11.36
CA ARG A 22 5.99 -4.06 11.93
C ARG A 22 5.17 -2.90 11.39
N VAL A 23 4.54 -2.12 12.27
CA VAL A 23 3.75 -0.94 11.89
C VAL A 23 4.31 0.31 12.56
N LEU A 24 4.56 1.36 11.78
CA LEU A 24 4.92 2.67 12.33
C LEU A 24 3.67 3.53 12.46
N ILE A 25 3.37 3.99 13.67
CA ILE A 25 2.35 4.99 13.92
C ILE A 25 3.01 6.38 13.91
N ILE A 26 2.65 7.21 12.94
CA ILE A 26 3.09 8.60 12.81
C ILE A 26 1.98 9.48 13.40
N MET A 27 2.25 10.11 14.54
CA MET A 27 1.26 10.93 15.23
C MET A 27 1.50 12.41 14.92
N THR A 28 0.63 12.99 14.11
CA THR A 28 0.70 14.41 13.75
C THR A 28 -0.08 15.29 14.74
N GLY A 29 -1.00 14.71 15.50
CA GLY A 29 -1.86 15.38 16.48
C GLY A 29 -3.32 14.97 16.34
N GLY A 30 -4.22 15.93 16.51
CA GLY A 30 -5.67 15.72 16.45
C GLY A 30 -6.30 15.25 17.76
N THR A 31 -7.64 15.22 17.79
CA THR A 31 -8.44 14.94 18.99
C THR A 31 -8.07 13.63 19.68
N ILE A 32 -7.62 12.62 18.93
CA ILE A 32 -7.28 11.29 19.46
C ILE A 32 -6.27 11.31 20.61
N CYS A 33 -5.31 12.23 20.57
CA CYS A 33 -4.28 12.40 21.59
C CYS A 33 -4.47 13.68 22.43
N MET A 34 -5.62 14.35 22.36
CA MET A 34 -5.86 15.54 23.17
C MET A 34 -6.21 15.19 24.62
N ARG A 35 -6.02 16.16 25.51
CA ARG A 35 -6.47 16.10 26.90
C ARG A 35 -7.23 17.37 27.27
N ARG A 36 -8.12 17.27 28.25
CA ARG A 36 -8.80 18.45 28.80
C ARG A 36 -7.80 19.38 29.51
N SER A 37 -7.95 20.67 29.27
CA SER A 37 -7.29 21.76 30.00
C SER A 37 -8.32 22.86 30.30
N PRO A 38 -7.97 23.87 31.12
CA PRO A 38 -8.82 25.05 31.32
C PRO A 38 -9.16 25.82 30.03
N ASP A 39 -8.32 25.70 28.99
CA ASP A 39 -8.47 26.39 27.70
C ASP A 39 -9.17 25.51 26.64
N GLY A 40 -9.74 24.38 27.05
CA GLY A 40 -10.36 23.40 26.15
C GLY A 40 -9.48 22.16 25.94
N TYR A 41 -9.65 21.48 24.82
CA TYR A 41 -8.82 20.33 24.49
C TYR A 41 -7.49 20.78 23.88
N VAL A 42 -6.38 20.27 24.42
CA VAL A 42 -5.02 20.58 23.94
C VAL A 42 -4.29 19.28 23.57
N PRO A 43 -3.40 19.28 22.55
CA PRO A 43 -2.57 18.12 22.24
C PRO A 43 -1.76 17.66 23.46
N ALA A 44 -1.64 16.34 23.63
CA ALA A 44 -0.82 15.72 24.67
C ALA A 44 0.19 14.74 24.06
N GLU A 45 1.41 14.77 24.61
CA GLU A 45 2.51 13.87 24.26
C GLU A 45 2.48 12.59 25.10
N GLY A 46 3.27 11.59 24.70
CA GLY A 46 3.45 10.32 25.42
C GLY A 46 2.28 9.36 25.20
N PHE A 47 1.68 9.38 24.01
CA PHE A 47 0.50 8.61 23.65
C PHE A 47 0.72 7.09 23.78
N LEU A 48 1.91 6.60 23.43
CA LEU A 48 2.25 5.18 23.55
C LEU A 48 2.06 4.69 24.99
N ASP A 49 2.66 5.37 25.97
CA ASP A 49 2.63 4.92 27.37
C ASP A 49 1.32 5.32 28.07
N ALA A 50 0.84 6.54 27.84
CA ALA A 50 -0.36 7.06 28.50
C ALA A 50 -1.65 6.41 28.00
N CYS A 51 -1.69 6.00 26.72
CA CYS A 51 -2.90 5.43 26.12
C CYS A 51 -2.74 3.96 25.74
N LEU A 52 -1.69 3.57 25.03
CA LEU A 52 -1.65 2.25 24.40
C LEU A 52 -1.13 1.16 25.33
N ALA A 53 -0.05 1.43 26.07
CA ALA A 53 0.64 0.44 26.90
C ALA A 53 -0.23 -0.14 28.02
N ILE A 54 -1.16 0.64 28.56
CA ILE A 54 -2.06 0.24 29.64
C ILE A 54 -3.27 -0.59 29.17
N ARG A 55 -3.48 -0.71 27.85
CA ARG A 55 -4.67 -1.36 27.28
C ARG A 55 -4.33 -2.77 26.75
N PRO A 56 -4.94 -3.83 27.31
CA PRO A 56 -4.67 -5.21 26.86
C PRO A 56 -4.97 -5.47 25.38
N SER A 57 -5.88 -4.71 24.76
CA SER A 57 -6.19 -4.83 23.33
C SER A 57 -5.04 -4.35 22.43
N PHE A 58 -4.18 -3.48 22.94
CA PHE A 58 -3.05 -2.88 22.23
C PHE A 58 -1.70 -3.46 22.68
N ASN A 59 -1.64 -4.03 23.88
CA ASN A 59 -0.43 -4.53 24.49
C ASN A 59 -0.65 -5.92 25.12
N ASP A 60 0.04 -6.93 24.57
CA ASP A 60 0.09 -8.29 25.12
C ASP A 60 1.01 -8.43 26.34
N MET A 61 1.59 -7.32 26.81
CA MET A 61 2.52 -7.22 27.94
C MET A 61 3.84 -7.97 27.74
N SER A 62 4.18 -8.34 26.50
CA SER A 62 5.52 -8.86 26.19
C SER A 62 6.60 -7.81 26.42
N PRO A 63 7.86 -8.22 26.69
CA PRO A 63 8.95 -7.28 26.86
C PRO A 63 9.06 -6.32 25.66
N PRO A 64 9.17 -5.01 25.90
CA PRO A 64 9.30 -4.05 24.82
C PRO A 64 10.57 -4.33 24.03
N LYS A 65 10.46 -4.25 22.70
CA LYS A 65 11.63 -4.24 21.80
C LYS A 65 11.84 -2.82 21.31
N GLU A 66 13.08 -2.41 21.16
CA GLU A 66 13.43 -1.17 20.50
C GLU A 66 13.35 -1.35 18.99
N LEU A 67 12.73 -0.41 18.31
CA LEU A 67 12.68 -0.33 16.85
C LEU A 67 13.32 0.97 16.39
N THR A 68 14.16 0.87 15.38
CA THR A 68 14.74 2.03 14.71
C THR A 68 13.70 2.65 13.78
N ALA A 69 13.51 3.96 13.91
CA ALA A 69 12.70 4.76 12.99
C ALA A 69 13.46 6.03 12.58
N ARG A 70 12.99 6.72 11.55
CA ARG A 70 13.62 7.95 11.04
C ARG A 70 12.63 9.10 10.93
N THR A 71 13.04 10.32 11.29
CA THR A 71 12.21 11.52 11.09
C THR A 71 12.07 11.86 9.60
N ASP A 72 11.31 12.89 9.26
CA ASP A 72 11.26 13.45 7.90
C ASP A 72 12.62 13.96 7.40
N SER A 73 13.49 14.44 8.30
CA SER A 73 14.85 14.86 7.97
C SER A 73 15.86 13.70 7.88
N GLY A 74 15.42 12.47 8.20
CA GLY A 74 16.26 11.27 8.18
C GLY A 74 17.02 10.99 9.48
N GLU A 75 16.80 11.81 10.52
CA GLU A 75 17.36 11.60 11.85
C GLU A 75 16.86 10.27 12.43
N GLU A 76 17.77 9.46 12.94
CA GLU A 76 17.46 8.15 13.50
C GLU A 76 16.96 8.26 14.94
N LEU A 77 15.88 7.55 15.23
CA LEU A 77 15.23 7.47 16.53
C LEU A 77 15.12 6.01 16.96
N THR A 78 15.46 5.75 18.22
CA THR A 78 15.18 4.47 18.87
C THR A 78 13.85 4.58 19.60
N LEU A 79 12.83 3.85 19.12
CA LEU A 79 11.48 3.89 19.66
C LEU A 79 11.13 2.61 20.40
N LYS A 80 10.52 2.75 21.57
CA LYS A 80 9.89 1.64 22.29
C LYS A 80 8.72 1.09 21.45
N SER A 81 8.64 -0.24 21.30
CA SER A 81 7.50 -0.90 20.66
C SER A 81 6.59 -1.61 21.65
N LEU A 82 5.32 -1.72 21.26
CA LEU A 82 4.32 -2.59 21.84
C LEU A 82 3.98 -3.72 20.86
N ARG A 83 3.32 -4.76 21.36
CA ARG A 83 2.82 -5.86 20.52
C ARG A 83 1.37 -6.16 20.87
N THR A 84 0.53 -6.30 19.85
CA THR A 84 -0.86 -6.70 20.04
C THR A 84 -0.95 -8.15 20.52
N PRO A 85 -2.05 -8.55 21.18
CA PRO A 85 -2.40 -9.95 21.33
C PRO A 85 -2.44 -10.69 19.98
N LEU A 86 -2.43 -12.03 20.03
CA LEU A 86 -2.58 -12.85 18.83
C LEU A 86 -3.93 -12.58 18.18
N THR A 87 -3.94 -12.24 16.90
CA THR A 87 -5.17 -11.95 16.16
C THR A 87 -5.79 -13.22 15.59
N SER A 88 -7.04 -13.14 15.12
CA SER A 88 -7.71 -14.23 14.40
C SER A 88 -6.99 -14.65 13.12
N TYR A 89 -6.08 -13.81 12.61
CA TYR A 89 -5.23 -14.09 11.46
C TYR A 89 -3.94 -14.84 11.81
N HIS A 90 -3.81 -15.31 13.07
CA HIS A 90 -2.66 -16.08 13.57
C HIS A 90 -1.31 -15.36 13.40
N LYS A 91 -1.34 -14.02 13.46
CA LYS A 91 -0.17 -13.14 13.31
C LYS A 91 -0.26 -12.04 14.37
N ARG A 92 0.87 -11.57 14.90
CA ARG A 92 0.90 -10.41 15.82
C ARG A 92 1.37 -9.15 15.12
N ILE A 93 1.01 -8.00 15.69
CA ILE A 93 1.42 -6.70 15.18
C ILE A 93 2.32 -6.06 16.22
N ARG A 94 3.58 -5.83 15.85
CA ARG A 94 4.51 -5.01 16.63
C ARG A 94 4.49 -3.60 16.06
N TYR A 95 4.36 -2.60 16.92
CA TYR A 95 4.29 -1.22 16.48
C TYR A 95 4.95 -0.27 17.45
N CYS A 96 5.39 0.88 16.95
CA CYS A 96 5.88 2.01 17.74
C CYS A 96 5.17 3.30 17.30
N VAL A 97 5.24 4.32 18.15
CA VAL A 97 4.64 5.64 17.90
C VAL A 97 5.75 6.67 17.77
N MET A 98 5.76 7.38 16.65
CA MET A 98 6.59 8.57 16.42
C MET A 98 5.70 9.80 16.52
N GLU A 99 5.93 10.62 17.53
CA GLU A 99 5.19 11.85 17.76
C GLU A 99 5.89 13.03 17.08
N PHE A 100 5.16 13.80 16.28
CA PHE A 100 5.70 15.03 15.73
C PHE A 100 5.78 16.10 16.81
N ASN A 101 6.87 16.87 16.78
CA ASN A 101 7.03 18.06 17.61
C ASN A 101 7.05 19.32 16.73
N PRO A 102 6.16 20.30 16.96
CA PRO A 102 4.98 20.20 17.84
C PRO A 102 3.91 19.28 17.24
N LEU A 103 3.04 18.74 18.10
CA LEU A 103 1.77 18.14 17.66
C LEU A 103 0.85 19.26 17.14
N LEU A 104 0.21 19.02 16.01
CA LEU A 104 -0.57 20.02 15.29
C LEU A 104 -2.07 19.74 15.38
N ASP A 105 -2.84 20.82 15.44
CA ASP A 105 -4.25 20.79 15.04
C ASP A 105 -4.33 20.57 13.52
N SER A 106 -5.22 19.68 13.08
CA SER A 106 -5.37 19.35 11.65
C SER A 106 -5.70 20.57 10.79
N SER A 107 -6.44 21.54 11.33
CA SER A 107 -6.76 22.80 10.62
C SER A 107 -5.52 23.61 10.23
N SER A 108 -4.37 23.37 10.88
CA SER A 108 -3.10 24.03 10.62
C SER A 108 -2.18 23.25 9.65
N ILE A 109 -2.56 22.03 9.25
CA ILE A 109 -1.75 21.20 8.36
C ILE A 109 -1.92 21.68 6.91
N ASN A 110 -0.79 21.98 6.28
CA ASN A 110 -0.69 22.46 4.89
C ASN A 110 0.35 21.64 4.10
N ALA A 111 0.71 22.09 2.89
CA ALA A 111 1.69 21.43 2.02
C ALA A 111 3.02 21.06 2.72
N LYS A 112 3.52 21.89 3.65
CA LYS A 112 4.73 21.57 4.44
C LYS A 112 4.49 20.39 5.39
N GLY A 113 3.32 20.34 6.01
CA GLY A 113 2.91 19.22 6.88
C GLY A 113 2.75 17.92 6.10
N TRP A 114 2.15 17.97 4.91
CA TRP A 114 2.05 16.80 4.03
C TRP A 114 3.42 16.29 3.60
N LYS A 115 4.35 17.20 3.23
CA LYS A 115 5.75 16.86 2.93
C LYS A 115 6.42 16.14 4.10
N LYS A 116 6.24 16.65 5.33
CA LYS A 116 6.77 16.02 6.54
C LYS A 116 6.30 14.57 6.68
N ILE A 117 4.99 14.31 6.59
CA ILE A 117 4.41 12.97 6.70
C ILE A 117 4.95 12.05 5.60
N ALA A 118 4.96 12.51 4.34
CA ALA A 118 5.41 11.72 3.20
C ALA A 118 6.88 11.29 3.33
N TRP A 119 7.77 12.20 3.74
CA TRP A 119 9.18 11.88 3.97
C TRP A 119 9.42 10.99 5.18
N THR A 120 8.64 11.15 6.26
CA THR A 120 8.68 10.19 7.37
C THR A 120 8.33 8.78 6.87
N ILE A 121 7.29 8.61 6.06
CA ILE A 121 6.95 7.30 5.47
C ILE A 121 8.12 6.78 4.62
N TYR A 122 8.70 7.63 3.76
CA TYR A 122 9.83 7.25 2.90
C TYR A 122 11.07 6.80 3.64
N ASN A 123 11.49 7.56 4.65
CA ASN A 123 12.69 7.24 5.42
C ASN A 123 12.54 5.94 6.24
N ASN A 124 11.30 5.52 6.49
CA ASN A 124 10.97 4.30 7.24
C ASN A 124 10.47 3.16 6.35
N TYR A 125 10.43 3.35 5.01
CA TYR A 125 9.75 2.43 4.11
C TYR A 125 10.31 1.00 4.12
N LYS A 126 11.59 0.83 4.47
CA LYS A 126 12.24 -0.49 4.54
C LYS A 126 12.05 -1.19 5.89
N GLU A 127 11.88 -0.43 6.96
CA GLU A 127 11.87 -0.95 8.34
C GLU A 127 10.49 -1.46 8.79
N PHE A 128 9.43 -0.97 8.15
CA PHE A 128 8.05 -1.25 8.52
C PHE A 128 7.24 -1.83 7.36
N ASP A 129 6.29 -2.71 7.66
CA ASP A 129 5.38 -3.32 6.71
C ASP A 129 4.23 -2.39 6.32
N ALA A 130 3.85 -1.46 7.21
CA ALA A 130 2.75 -0.52 7.01
C ALA A 130 2.88 0.73 7.89
N PHE A 131 2.10 1.75 7.53
CA PHE A 131 2.10 3.05 8.19
C PHE A 131 0.69 3.43 8.64
N LEU A 132 0.57 3.87 9.89
CA LEU A 132 -0.63 4.54 10.38
C LEU A 132 -0.33 6.00 10.63
N VAL A 133 -1.21 6.91 10.21
CA VAL A 133 -1.08 8.34 10.50
C VAL A 133 -2.25 8.76 11.40
N LEU A 134 -1.94 9.11 12.65
CA LEU A 134 -2.92 9.68 13.58
C LEU A 134 -3.00 11.17 13.34
N HIS A 135 -4.20 11.62 12.98
CA HIS A 135 -4.41 12.96 12.47
C HIS A 135 -5.78 13.49 12.92
N GLY A 136 -5.90 14.81 13.05
CA GLY A 136 -7.18 15.45 13.39
C GLY A 136 -8.21 15.31 12.27
N THR A 137 -9.49 15.27 12.62
CA THR A 137 -10.54 14.92 11.67
C THR A 137 -10.85 16.05 10.69
N ASP A 138 -10.61 17.32 11.04
CA ASP A 138 -11.08 18.47 10.24
C ASP A 138 -10.46 18.56 8.85
N SER A 139 -9.19 18.17 8.69
CA SER A 139 -8.52 18.14 7.38
C SER A 139 -8.03 16.74 6.98
N LEU A 140 -8.53 15.69 7.64
CA LEU A 140 -8.11 14.30 7.40
C LEU A 140 -8.29 13.88 5.94
N ALA A 141 -9.40 14.26 5.30
CA ALA A 141 -9.70 13.96 3.90
C ALA A 141 -8.73 14.71 2.94
N TYR A 142 -8.36 15.95 3.26
CA TYR A 142 -7.35 16.70 2.50
C TYR A 142 -5.98 16.04 2.60
N THR A 143 -5.53 15.71 3.81
CA THR A 143 -4.23 15.05 3.99
C THR A 143 -4.21 13.66 3.33
N SER A 144 -5.29 12.89 3.43
CA SER A 144 -5.42 11.60 2.75
C SER A 144 -5.33 11.75 1.23
N SER A 145 -5.99 12.77 0.67
CA SER A 145 -5.95 13.06 -0.76
C SER A 145 -4.56 13.52 -1.21
N ALA A 146 -3.93 14.46 -0.50
CA ALA A 146 -2.60 14.95 -0.82
C ALA A 146 -1.56 13.83 -0.81
N LEU A 147 -1.52 13.02 0.25
CA LEU A 147 -0.58 11.90 0.35
C LEU A 147 -0.81 10.86 -0.77
N SER A 148 -2.05 10.63 -1.19
CA SER A 148 -2.33 9.72 -2.31
C SER A 148 -1.61 10.12 -3.60
N PHE A 149 -1.51 11.43 -3.89
CA PHE A 149 -0.76 11.92 -5.05
C PHE A 149 0.76 11.96 -4.81
N MET A 150 1.19 12.32 -3.60
CA MET A 150 2.61 12.45 -3.24
C MET A 150 3.34 11.11 -3.17
N LEU A 151 2.66 10.05 -2.74
CA LEU A 151 3.24 8.71 -2.56
C LEU A 151 3.17 7.92 -3.87
N HIS A 152 4.24 7.95 -4.65
CA HIS A 152 4.36 7.29 -5.95
C HIS A 152 4.80 5.83 -5.78
N ASN A 153 4.23 4.92 -6.59
CA ASN A 153 4.52 3.49 -6.56
C ASN A 153 4.42 2.88 -5.14
N LEU A 154 3.41 3.31 -4.39
CA LEU A 154 3.16 2.82 -3.04
C LEU A 154 2.81 1.34 -3.08
N GLY A 155 3.64 0.48 -2.47
CA GLY A 155 3.42 -0.96 -2.36
C GLY A 155 2.92 -1.45 -0.98
N LYS A 156 2.78 -0.55 0.00
CA LYS A 156 2.48 -0.84 1.41
C LYS A 156 1.28 -0.01 1.90
N PRO A 157 0.54 -0.45 2.94
CA PRO A 157 -0.60 0.30 3.45
C PRO A 157 -0.16 1.58 4.14
N VAL A 158 -0.85 2.68 3.82
CA VAL A 158 -0.79 3.94 4.54
C VAL A 158 -2.20 4.30 4.97
N ILE A 159 -2.54 4.11 6.24
CA ILE A 159 -3.90 4.33 6.74
C ILE A 159 -3.92 5.55 7.65
N LEU A 160 -4.72 6.54 7.28
CA LEU A 160 -5.03 7.68 8.11
C LEU A 160 -6.24 7.37 8.99
N THR A 161 -6.15 7.77 10.25
CA THR A 161 -7.26 7.63 11.20
C THR A 161 -7.20 8.73 12.25
N GLY A 162 -8.26 8.84 13.03
CA GLY A 162 -8.41 9.83 14.09
C GLY A 162 -9.59 9.47 14.99
N SER A 163 -10.10 10.44 15.73
CA SER A 163 -11.29 10.25 16.55
C SER A 163 -12.04 11.56 16.74
N GLN A 164 -13.33 11.46 17.05
CA GLN A 164 -14.14 12.59 17.48
C GLN A 164 -13.98 12.86 18.98
N THR A 165 -13.63 11.85 19.76
CA THR A 165 -13.38 11.99 21.20
C THR A 165 -11.99 11.45 21.56
N PRO A 166 -11.22 12.12 22.44
CA PRO A 166 -9.88 11.65 22.79
C PRO A 166 -9.88 10.25 23.39
N MET A 167 -8.80 9.52 23.17
CA MET A 167 -8.67 8.15 23.67
C MET A 167 -8.66 8.07 25.21
N THR A 168 -8.35 9.17 25.89
CA THR A 168 -8.34 9.24 27.36
C THR A 168 -9.75 9.33 27.98
N GLU A 169 -10.76 9.70 27.21
CA GLU A 169 -12.15 9.78 27.68
C GLU A 169 -12.80 8.39 27.73
N LEU A 170 -13.74 8.20 28.65
CA LEU A 170 -14.42 6.91 28.84
C LEU A 170 -15.20 6.46 27.59
N GLN A 171 -15.99 7.38 27.02
CA GLN A 171 -16.74 7.14 25.80
C GLN A 171 -15.96 7.73 24.63
N ASN A 172 -15.34 6.89 23.81
CA ASN A 172 -14.57 7.34 22.66
C ASN A 172 -14.67 6.37 21.48
N ASP A 173 -14.48 6.89 20.28
CA ASP A 173 -14.30 6.15 19.02
C ASP A 173 -12.82 5.87 18.70
N ALA A 174 -11.89 6.52 19.39
CA ALA A 174 -10.45 6.39 19.19
C ALA A 174 -9.95 4.93 19.30
N THR A 175 -10.48 4.19 20.27
CA THR A 175 -10.06 2.80 20.53
C THR A 175 -10.35 1.92 19.32
N ASP A 176 -11.58 1.96 18.80
CA ASP A 176 -12.00 1.11 17.69
C ASP A 176 -11.39 1.56 16.36
N ASN A 177 -11.31 2.88 16.13
CA ASN A 177 -10.67 3.44 14.95
C ASN A 177 -9.18 3.04 14.87
N LEU A 178 -8.43 3.17 15.96
CA LEU A 178 -7.02 2.82 15.98
C LEU A 178 -6.78 1.31 15.89
N LEU A 179 -7.56 0.51 16.63
CA LEU A 179 -7.43 -0.95 16.62
C LEU A 179 -7.78 -1.52 15.24
N GLY A 180 -8.87 -1.05 14.63
CA GLY A 180 -9.26 -1.46 13.27
C GLY A 180 -8.21 -1.08 12.23
N SER A 181 -7.62 0.12 12.35
CA SER A 181 -6.52 0.56 11.47
C SER A 181 -5.29 -0.33 11.63
N LEU A 182 -4.88 -0.67 12.86
CA LEU A 182 -3.77 -1.59 13.12
C LEU A 182 -4.03 -2.97 12.51
N LEU A 183 -5.22 -3.53 12.74
CA LEU A 183 -5.58 -4.84 12.20
C LEU A 183 -5.51 -4.86 10.67
N ILE A 184 -6.00 -3.83 10.00
CA ILE A 184 -5.91 -3.76 8.54
C ILE A 184 -4.44 -3.63 8.11
N ALA A 185 -3.70 -2.67 8.67
CA ALA A 185 -2.31 -2.41 8.31
C ALA A 185 -1.38 -3.61 8.54
N GLY A 186 -1.57 -4.37 9.63
CA GLY A 186 -0.72 -5.50 9.97
C GLY A 186 -1.00 -6.79 9.18
N HIS A 187 -2.19 -6.91 8.58
CA HIS A 187 -2.65 -8.16 7.96
C HIS A 187 -2.95 -8.07 6.47
N PHE A 188 -3.29 -6.89 5.93
CA PHE A 188 -3.73 -6.73 4.56
C PHE A 188 -2.78 -5.81 3.79
N MET A 189 -2.15 -6.32 2.74
CA MET A 189 -1.29 -5.54 1.86
C MET A 189 -2.14 -4.74 0.87
N ILE A 190 -2.76 -3.66 1.34
CA ILE A 190 -3.56 -2.71 0.55
C ILE A 190 -2.64 -1.54 0.18
N PRO A 191 -2.11 -1.47 -1.06
CA PRO A 191 -1.06 -0.52 -1.45
C PRO A 191 -1.63 0.87 -1.77
N GLU A 192 -2.44 1.42 -0.88
CA GLU A 192 -3.11 2.70 -1.06
C GLU A 192 -3.02 3.58 0.18
N VAL A 193 -3.16 4.89 -0.04
CA VAL A 193 -3.46 5.84 1.03
C VAL A 193 -4.95 5.74 1.34
N CYS A 194 -5.27 5.24 2.53
CA CYS A 194 -6.63 4.95 2.97
C CYS A 194 -7.04 5.83 4.15
N LEU A 195 -8.33 5.98 4.36
CA LEU A 195 -8.91 6.59 5.57
C LEU A 195 -9.77 5.53 6.26
N PHE A 196 -9.48 5.22 7.52
CA PHE A 196 -10.27 4.28 8.31
C PHE A 196 -11.06 4.99 9.41
N PHE A 197 -12.37 4.81 9.40
CA PHE A 197 -13.28 5.37 10.42
C PHE A 197 -14.54 4.52 10.55
N ASN A 198 -15.01 4.31 11.78
CA ASN A 198 -16.29 3.64 12.06
C ASN A 198 -16.44 2.29 11.32
N HIS A 199 -15.43 1.42 11.47
CA HIS A 199 -15.37 0.07 10.89
C HIS A 199 -15.28 -0.01 9.34
N GLU A 200 -15.12 1.13 8.65
CA GLU A 200 -14.99 1.17 7.20
C GLU A 200 -13.63 1.74 6.79
N LEU A 201 -12.99 1.10 5.81
CA LEU A 201 -11.77 1.56 5.16
C LEU A 201 -12.14 2.17 3.81
N TYR A 202 -11.92 3.47 3.65
CA TYR A 202 -12.14 4.19 2.41
C TYR A 202 -10.84 4.40 1.66
N ARG A 203 -10.92 4.50 0.33
CA ARG A 203 -9.87 5.12 -0.46
C ARG A 203 -9.73 6.57 0.00
N GLY A 204 -8.53 6.99 0.41
CA GLY A 204 -8.32 8.26 1.09
C GLY A 204 -8.72 9.48 0.26
N ASN A 205 -8.42 9.46 -1.04
CA ASN A 205 -8.77 10.52 -2.00
C ASN A 205 -10.23 10.45 -2.51
N ARG A 206 -11.06 9.59 -1.92
CA ARG A 206 -12.51 9.48 -2.18
C ARG A 206 -13.34 9.78 -0.94
N ALA A 207 -12.70 10.04 0.20
CA ALA A 207 -13.37 10.28 1.46
C ALA A 207 -13.62 11.78 1.68
N THR A 208 -14.68 12.11 2.42
CA THR A 208 -15.00 13.47 2.86
C THR A 208 -15.65 13.44 4.25
N LYS A 209 -15.47 14.51 5.04
CA LYS A 209 -16.07 14.62 6.38
C LYS A 209 -17.52 15.10 6.26
N VAL A 210 -18.47 14.24 6.61
CA VAL A 210 -19.91 14.51 6.46
C VAL A 210 -20.61 14.84 7.79
N ASN A 211 -19.96 14.54 8.92
CA ASN A 211 -20.54 14.79 10.23
C ASN A 211 -19.49 15.31 11.22
N ALA A 212 -19.82 16.40 11.91
CA ALA A 212 -18.93 17.05 12.87
C ALA A 212 -18.99 16.43 14.28
N THR A 213 -20.04 15.66 14.62
CA THR A 213 -20.29 15.18 15.98
C THR A 213 -20.45 13.67 16.09
N ALA A 214 -21.00 13.01 15.07
CA ALA A 214 -21.17 11.56 15.06
C ALA A 214 -19.83 10.84 14.87
N PHE A 215 -19.70 9.65 15.46
CA PHE A 215 -18.55 8.76 15.23
C PHE A 215 -18.46 8.29 13.78
N ALA A 216 -19.58 8.14 13.07
CA ALA A 216 -19.62 8.01 11.62
C ALA A 216 -19.36 9.37 10.95
N ALA A 217 -18.13 9.88 11.09
CA ALA A 217 -17.74 11.22 10.70
C ALA A 217 -17.46 11.38 9.19
N PHE A 218 -17.02 10.29 8.55
CA PHE A 218 -16.59 10.26 7.15
C PHE A 218 -17.44 9.34 6.30
N GLN A 219 -17.54 9.67 5.02
CA GLN A 219 -18.12 8.83 3.98
C GLN A 219 -17.26 8.88 2.72
N SER A 220 -17.45 7.89 1.84
CA SER A 220 -16.94 7.91 0.48
C SER A 220 -18.11 7.84 -0.51
N PRO A 221 -18.62 9.00 -0.96
CA PRO A 221 -19.94 9.06 -1.59
C PRO A 221 -20.00 8.41 -3.00
N ASN A 222 -18.92 8.51 -3.76
CA ASN A 222 -18.85 8.02 -5.15
C ASN A 222 -17.92 6.80 -5.31
N CYS A 223 -17.44 6.22 -4.21
CA CYS A 223 -16.61 5.01 -4.21
C CYS A 223 -16.96 4.15 -2.99
N PRO A 224 -17.33 2.87 -3.15
CA PRO A 224 -17.60 2.01 -2.00
C PRO A 224 -16.34 1.82 -1.10
N PRO A 225 -16.52 1.52 0.20
CA PRO A 225 -15.40 1.16 1.08
C PRO A 225 -14.55 0.03 0.51
N LEU A 226 -13.22 0.19 0.56
CA LEU A 226 -12.24 -0.82 0.16
C LEU A 226 -12.24 -2.03 1.10
N ALA A 227 -12.57 -1.82 2.38
CA ALA A 227 -12.79 -2.91 3.33
C ALA A 227 -13.80 -2.54 4.42
N THR A 228 -14.42 -3.56 5.01
CA THR A 228 -15.30 -3.40 6.17
C THR A 228 -14.87 -4.38 7.26
N VAL A 229 -14.81 -3.90 8.50
CA VAL A 229 -14.47 -4.70 9.69
C VAL A 229 -15.75 -5.15 10.37
N GLY A 230 -16.05 -6.44 10.30
CA GLY A 230 -17.12 -7.09 11.07
C GLY A 230 -16.56 -8.23 11.92
N ILE A 231 -17.31 -9.35 12.03
CA ILE A 231 -16.77 -10.60 12.61
C ILE A 231 -15.49 -11.02 11.88
N ASN A 232 -15.50 -10.87 10.55
CA ASN A 232 -14.33 -11.00 9.69
C ASN A 232 -14.11 -9.67 8.95
N THR A 233 -12.86 -9.32 8.65
CA THR A 233 -12.56 -8.21 7.75
C THR A 233 -12.77 -8.66 6.31
N THR A 234 -13.59 -7.92 5.56
CA THR A 234 -13.85 -8.18 4.13
C THR A 234 -13.24 -7.07 3.30
N ALA A 235 -12.23 -7.39 2.49
CA ALA A 235 -11.60 -6.46 1.56
C ALA A 235 -12.13 -6.68 0.13
N ARG A 236 -12.45 -5.58 -0.57
CA ARG A 236 -12.87 -5.54 -1.98
C ARG A 236 -11.66 -5.38 -2.89
N TRP A 237 -10.97 -6.49 -3.12
CA TRP A 237 -9.73 -6.54 -3.92
C TRP A 237 -9.90 -6.15 -5.39
N ASP A 238 -11.13 -6.17 -5.89
CA ASP A 238 -11.58 -5.68 -7.19
C ASP A 238 -11.52 -4.15 -7.29
N LEU A 239 -11.71 -3.43 -6.17
CA LEU A 239 -11.63 -1.97 -6.13
C LEU A 239 -10.22 -1.45 -5.87
N ILE A 240 -9.33 -2.28 -5.32
CA ILE A 240 -7.99 -1.88 -4.88
C ILE A 240 -7.07 -1.69 -6.08
N THR A 241 -6.47 -0.50 -6.19
CA THR A 241 -5.51 -0.15 -7.24
C THR A 241 -4.11 -0.56 -6.81
N ARG A 242 -3.34 -1.16 -7.72
CA ARG A 242 -1.95 -1.57 -7.47
C ARG A 242 -1.01 -0.81 -8.42
N PRO A 243 0.20 -0.42 -7.99
CA PRO A 243 1.22 0.06 -8.92
C PRO A 243 1.52 -0.99 -9.96
N ASN A 244 1.49 -0.63 -11.24
CA ASN A 244 1.81 -1.50 -12.37
C ASN A 244 3.14 -1.13 -13.05
N ALA A 245 3.82 -0.09 -12.56
CA ALA A 245 5.16 0.28 -12.97
C ALA A 245 6.20 -0.55 -12.21
N ILE A 246 7.23 -1.00 -12.92
CA ILE A 246 8.41 -1.65 -12.31
C ILE A 246 9.34 -0.55 -11.81
N GLU A 247 8.93 0.09 -10.73
CA GLU A 247 9.62 1.23 -10.14
C GLU A 247 9.58 1.14 -8.62
N ARG A 248 10.54 1.81 -7.98
CA ARG A 248 10.59 1.89 -6.52
C ARG A 248 9.58 2.91 -6.01
N PHE A 249 9.16 2.70 -4.76
CA PHE A 249 8.45 3.71 -3.99
C PHE A 249 9.25 5.01 -3.94
N SER A 250 8.57 6.13 -4.19
CA SER A 250 9.15 7.48 -4.18
C SER A 250 8.16 8.51 -3.65
N VAL A 251 8.68 9.68 -3.27
CA VAL A 251 7.89 10.82 -2.80
C VAL A 251 8.04 11.97 -3.78
N GLU A 252 6.90 12.47 -4.26
CA GLU A 252 6.80 13.70 -5.04
C GLU A 252 6.47 14.87 -4.12
N GLU A 253 7.46 15.74 -3.86
CA GLU A 253 7.35 16.80 -2.85
C GLU A 253 7.05 18.20 -3.40
N ASN A 254 7.16 18.39 -4.71
CA ASN A 254 6.93 19.69 -5.33
C ASN A 254 5.43 19.97 -5.38
N LEU A 255 4.97 20.94 -4.59
CA LEU A 255 3.57 21.34 -4.46
C LEU A 255 3.44 22.84 -4.68
N ASP A 256 2.44 23.27 -5.46
CA ASP A 256 2.13 24.68 -5.62
C ASP A 256 0.75 24.99 -5.04
N ALA A 257 0.75 25.61 -3.86
CA ALA A 257 -0.46 25.92 -3.10
C ALA A 257 -1.14 27.24 -3.51
N HIS A 258 -0.75 27.88 -4.63
CA HIS A 258 -1.44 29.07 -5.15
C HIS A 258 -2.77 28.70 -5.85
N VAL A 259 -3.65 28.06 -5.10
CA VAL A 259 -4.95 27.56 -5.51
C VAL A 259 -6.02 28.06 -4.54
N ALA A 260 -7.18 28.44 -5.07
CA ALA A 260 -8.35 28.80 -4.27
C ALA A 260 -9.46 27.75 -4.43
N CYS A 261 -10.36 27.69 -3.46
CA CYS A 261 -11.64 26.99 -3.57
C CYS A 261 -12.77 28.01 -3.40
N LEU A 262 -13.72 28.04 -4.34
CA LEU A 262 -14.84 28.98 -4.32
C LEU A 262 -16.16 28.23 -4.51
N ARG A 263 -17.08 28.42 -3.55
CA ARG A 263 -18.43 27.89 -3.63
C ARG A 263 -19.38 28.90 -4.25
N ILE A 264 -20.06 28.48 -5.30
CA ILE A 264 -21.11 29.28 -5.95
C ILE A 264 -22.38 29.25 -5.09
N PHE A 265 -23.06 30.39 -4.96
CA PHE A 265 -24.36 30.47 -4.29
C PHE A 265 -25.31 31.38 -5.09
N PRO A 266 -26.63 31.23 -4.94
CA PRO A 266 -27.58 32.05 -5.69
C PRO A 266 -27.36 33.54 -5.41
N GLY A 267 -27.14 34.32 -6.47
CA GLY A 267 -26.87 35.77 -6.36
C GLY A 267 -25.40 36.16 -6.16
N ILE A 268 -24.45 35.22 -6.29
CA ILE A 268 -23.02 35.58 -6.34
C ILE A 268 -22.76 36.53 -7.52
N LEU A 269 -22.04 37.63 -7.25
CA LEU A 269 -21.78 38.66 -8.27
C LEU A 269 -20.50 38.34 -9.07
N PRO A 270 -20.46 38.61 -10.39
CA PRO A 270 -19.27 38.39 -11.21
C PRO A 270 -18.01 39.07 -10.67
N GLU A 271 -18.13 40.26 -10.07
CA GLU A 271 -17.00 41.01 -9.49
C GLU A 271 -16.37 40.30 -8.30
N MET A 272 -17.13 39.50 -7.55
CA MET A 272 -16.58 38.70 -6.44
C MET A 272 -15.70 37.57 -6.97
N VAL A 273 -16.14 36.91 -8.03
CA VAL A 273 -15.39 35.83 -8.70
C VAL A 273 -14.14 36.41 -9.38
N GLU A 274 -14.29 37.54 -10.05
CA GLU A 274 -13.18 38.29 -10.65
C GLU A 274 -12.15 38.71 -9.58
N GLY A 275 -12.59 39.17 -8.41
CA GLY A 275 -11.71 39.53 -7.30
C GLY A 275 -10.81 38.38 -6.86
N VAL A 276 -11.34 37.16 -6.76
CA VAL A 276 -10.55 35.94 -6.47
C VAL A 276 -9.59 35.65 -7.62
N LEU A 277 -10.06 35.68 -8.86
CA LEU A 277 -9.27 35.38 -10.06
C LEU A 277 -8.16 36.41 -10.37
N ASN A 278 -8.20 37.57 -9.71
CA ASN A 278 -7.19 38.62 -9.80
C ASN A 278 -6.21 38.61 -8.61
N LEU A 279 -6.33 37.65 -7.68
CA LEU A 279 -5.33 37.46 -6.63
C LEU A 279 -3.96 37.23 -7.23
N LYS A 280 -2.97 37.93 -6.70
CA LYS A 280 -1.58 37.84 -7.17
C LYS A 280 -1.09 36.40 -7.04
N ASN A 281 -0.51 35.87 -8.12
CA ASN A 281 0.04 34.52 -8.25
C ASN A 281 -0.98 33.37 -8.24
N LEU A 282 -2.29 33.61 -8.28
CA LEU A 282 -3.26 32.52 -8.37
C LEU A 282 -3.04 31.73 -9.67
N LYS A 283 -2.88 30.40 -9.56
CA LYS A 283 -2.69 29.49 -10.68
C LYS A 283 -3.86 28.54 -10.90
N GLY A 284 -4.61 28.25 -9.85
CA GLY A 284 -5.73 27.31 -9.90
C GLY A 284 -6.95 27.76 -9.10
N LEU A 285 -8.13 27.32 -9.54
CA LEU A 285 -9.39 27.52 -8.83
C LEU A 285 -10.22 26.23 -8.87
N VAL A 286 -10.56 25.67 -7.71
CA VAL A 286 -11.64 24.69 -7.59
C VAL A 286 -12.95 25.46 -7.41
N LEU A 287 -13.89 25.24 -8.31
CA LEU A 287 -15.18 25.92 -8.35
C LEU A 287 -16.28 24.93 -8.00
N GLU A 288 -16.90 25.08 -6.82
CA GLU A 288 -18.02 24.23 -6.41
C GLU A 288 -19.33 24.79 -6.95
N THR A 289 -19.96 24.09 -7.88
CA THR A 289 -21.16 24.52 -8.60
C THR A 289 -22.40 23.67 -8.27
N PHE A 290 -23.58 24.08 -8.76
CA PHE A 290 -24.83 23.42 -8.41
C PHE A 290 -25.05 22.11 -9.17
N GLY A 291 -25.65 21.13 -8.50
CA GLY A 291 -26.18 19.92 -9.15
C GLY A 291 -25.14 19.20 -10.01
N ALA A 292 -25.41 19.07 -11.31
CA ALA A 292 -24.52 18.38 -12.24
C ALA A 292 -23.38 19.28 -12.81
N GLY A 293 -23.06 20.41 -12.16
CA GLY A 293 -21.98 21.30 -12.62
C GLY A 293 -22.42 22.69 -13.09
N ASN A 294 -23.59 23.17 -12.68
CA ASN A 294 -24.26 24.32 -13.27
C ASN A 294 -23.94 25.65 -12.57
N LEU A 295 -23.83 26.72 -13.35
CA LEU A 295 -23.75 28.10 -12.88
C LEU A 295 -25.07 28.86 -13.11
N PRO A 296 -25.29 30.00 -12.40
CA PRO A 296 -26.31 30.96 -12.77
C PRO A 296 -26.20 31.37 -14.25
N GLU A 297 -27.33 31.62 -14.91
CA GLU A 297 -27.40 32.13 -16.28
C GLU A 297 -26.94 33.60 -16.34
N ASP A 298 -25.62 33.80 -16.32
CA ASP A 298 -24.97 35.11 -16.38
C ASP A 298 -23.78 35.05 -17.35
N GLU A 299 -23.91 35.71 -18.51
CA GLU A 299 -22.86 35.76 -19.53
C GLU A 299 -21.57 36.41 -19.02
N ARG A 300 -21.68 37.40 -18.13
CA ARG A 300 -20.51 38.08 -17.56
C ARG A 300 -19.74 37.14 -16.65
N LEU A 301 -20.43 36.32 -15.86
CA LEU A 301 -19.79 35.31 -15.02
C LEU A 301 -18.99 34.31 -15.86
N ILE A 302 -19.57 33.83 -16.97
CA ILE A 302 -18.88 32.93 -17.91
C ILE A 302 -17.67 33.63 -18.56
N SER A 303 -17.82 34.91 -18.95
CA SER A 303 -16.72 35.71 -19.52
C SER A 303 -15.54 35.83 -18.56
N VAL A 304 -15.80 36.17 -17.29
CA VAL A 304 -14.78 36.29 -16.24
C VAL A 304 -13.99 34.98 -16.07
N LEU A 305 -14.68 33.84 -16.05
CA LEU A 305 -14.05 32.52 -15.97
C LEU A 305 -13.20 32.20 -17.22
N GLY A 306 -13.73 32.51 -18.41
CA GLY A 306 -13.03 32.28 -19.67
C GLY A 306 -11.80 33.18 -19.87
N GLU A 307 -11.86 34.44 -19.40
CA GLU A 307 -10.71 35.34 -19.36
C GLU A 307 -9.62 34.81 -18.43
N ALA A 308 -9.98 34.34 -17.24
CA ALA A 308 -9.03 33.71 -16.32
C ALA A 308 -8.38 32.46 -16.92
N CYS A 309 -9.14 31.60 -17.60
CA CYS A 309 -8.57 30.44 -18.31
C CYS A 309 -7.58 30.86 -19.40
N ARG A 310 -7.86 31.94 -20.15
CA ARG A 310 -6.94 32.51 -21.15
C ARG A 310 -5.68 33.11 -20.53
N ARG A 311 -5.73 33.58 -19.28
CA ARG A 311 -4.56 34.02 -18.50
C ARG A 311 -3.72 32.87 -17.94
N GLY A 312 -4.13 31.61 -18.17
CA GLY A 312 -3.44 30.41 -17.67
C GLY A 312 -3.95 29.91 -16.32
N ILE A 313 -5.02 30.48 -15.76
CA ILE A 313 -5.61 29.96 -14.52
C ILE A 313 -6.37 28.67 -14.83
N ILE A 314 -6.07 27.60 -14.09
CA ILE A 314 -6.71 26.30 -14.26
C ILE A 314 -7.94 26.25 -13.35
N ILE A 315 -9.12 26.28 -13.96
CA ILE A 315 -10.38 26.24 -13.24
C ILE A 315 -10.96 24.82 -13.35
N VAL A 316 -11.25 24.21 -12.20
CA VAL A 316 -11.81 22.86 -12.09
C VAL A 316 -13.20 22.95 -11.48
N ASN A 317 -14.22 22.56 -12.23
CA ASN A 317 -15.60 22.53 -11.80
C ASN A 317 -15.91 21.21 -11.09
N VAL A 318 -16.29 21.32 -9.81
CA VAL A 318 -16.79 20.21 -8.99
C VAL A 318 -18.20 20.50 -8.51
N THR A 319 -18.96 19.47 -8.16
CA THR A 319 -20.32 19.66 -7.63
C THR A 319 -20.31 19.94 -6.14
N GLN A 320 -21.25 20.76 -5.67
CA GLN A 320 -21.57 20.92 -4.25
C GLN A 320 -22.33 19.73 -3.66
N CYS A 321 -22.90 18.87 -4.50
CA CYS A 321 -23.62 17.69 -4.07
C CYS A 321 -22.65 16.66 -3.51
N LEU A 322 -23.04 16.01 -2.40
CA LEU A 322 -22.22 14.98 -1.78
C LEU A 322 -21.99 13.79 -2.74
N THR A 323 -23.02 13.38 -3.48
CA THR A 323 -22.97 12.31 -4.48
C THR A 323 -23.24 12.85 -5.89
N GLY A 324 -22.70 12.17 -6.89
CA GLY A 324 -22.92 12.47 -8.30
C GLY A 324 -21.67 12.95 -9.04
N THR A 325 -21.86 13.38 -10.28
CA THR A 325 -20.77 13.74 -11.19
C THR A 325 -21.12 15.03 -11.94
N VAL A 326 -20.09 15.86 -12.19
CA VAL A 326 -20.19 17.01 -13.09
C VAL A 326 -20.29 16.50 -14.53
N SER A 327 -21.33 16.95 -15.23
CA SER A 327 -21.66 16.50 -16.58
C SER A 327 -21.73 17.66 -17.57
N PRO A 328 -21.07 17.57 -18.74
CA PRO A 328 -21.15 18.59 -19.78
C PRO A 328 -22.49 18.63 -20.52
N LEU A 329 -23.39 17.66 -20.28
CA LEU A 329 -24.59 17.43 -21.09
C LEU A 329 -25.63 18.55 -21.02
N TYR A 330 -25.57 19.41 -20.00
CA TYR A 330 -26.48 20.56 -19.87
C TYR A 330 -25.88 21.82 -20.50
N ALA A 331 -26.72 22.71 -21.04
CA ALA A 331 -26.28 23.93 -21.72
C ALA A 331 -25.34 24.83 -20.86
N PRO A 332 -25.59 25.06 -19.55
CA PRO A 332 -24.66 25.77 -18.68
C PRO A 332 -23.30 25.07 -18.53
N GLY A 333 -23.29 23.73 -18.44
CA GLY A 333 -22.08 22.92 -18.42
C GLY A 333 -21.29 23.02 -19.72
N THR A 334 -21.95 22.93 -20.87
CA THR A 334 -21.31 23.09 -22.19
C THR A 334 -20.63 24.46 -22.34
N ALA A 335 -21.26 25.53 -21.84
CA ALA A 335 -20.70 26.88 -21.87
C ALA A 335 -19.39 26.98 -21.05
N LEU A 336 -19.34 26.33 -19.88
CA LEU A 336 -18.14 26.26 -19.05
C LEU A 336 -16.98 25.53 -19.74
N GLY A 337 -17.27 24.39 -20.38
CA GLY A 337 -16.27 23.64 -21.14
C GLY A 337 -15.70 24.47 -22.30
N ARG A 338 -16.55 25.22 -23.01
CA ARG A 338 -16.13 26.16 -24.07
C ARG A 338 -15.29 27.33 -23.53
N ALA A 339 -15.54 27.76 -22.30
CA ALA A 339 -14.74 28.78 -21.63
C ALA A 339 -13.37 28.26 -21.15
N GLY A 340 -13.11 26.95 -21.27
CA GLY A 340 -11.84 26.31 -20.88
C GLY A 340 -11.83 25.74 -19.46
N VAL A 341 -12.98 25.75 -18.76
CA VAL A 341 -13.11 25.14 -17.43
C VAL A 341 -13.05 23.61 -17.55
N VAL A 342 -12.28 22.97 -16.68
CA VAL A 342 -12.13 21.52 -16.61
C VAL A 342 -13.26 20.93 -15.77
N PHE A 343 -13.84 19.81 -16.18
CA PHE A 343 -14.79 19.09 -15.35
C PHE A 343 -14.07 18.11 -14.44
N GLY A 344 -14.30 18.25 -13.13
CA GLY A 344 -13.76 17.35 -12.12
C GLY A 344 -14.55 16.05 -11.94
N HIS A 345 -15.55 15.79 -12.79
CA HIS A 345 -16.41 14.60 -12.70
C HIS A 345 -16.96 14.38 -11.28
N ASP A 346 -16.68 13.24 -10.66
CA ASP A 346 -17.14 12.81 -9.34
C ASP A 346 -16.06 12.95 -8.25
N LEU A 347 -15.03 13.80 -8.49
CA LEU A 347 -14.05 14.20 -7.50
C LEU A 347 -14.74 14.81 -6.27
N THR A 348 -14.19 14.52 -5.08
CA THR A 348 -14.46 15.34 -3.91
C THR A 348 -13.70 16.68 -4.02
N SER A 349 -14.15 17.72 -3.32
CA SER A 349 -13.45 19.02 -3.29
C SER A 349 -12.02 18.88 -2.74
N GLU A 350 -11.82 18.00 -1.76
CA GLU A 350 -10.51 17.70 -1.17
C GLU A 350 -9.55 17.09 -2.19
N ALA A 351 -10.03 16.11 -2.96
CA ALA A 351 -9.26 15.46 -4.00
C ALA A 351 -8.97 16.43 -5.16
N ALA A 352 -9.96 17.22 -5.60
CA ALA A 352 -9.77 18.20 -6.66
C ALA A 352 -8.73 19.26 -6.28
N LEU A 353 -8.81 19.79 -5.05
CA LEU A 353 -7.87 20.81 -4.56
C LEU A 353 -6.45 20.25 -4.48
N THR A 354 -6.29 19.10 -3.83
CA THR A 354 -4.96 18.50 -3.61
C THR A 354 -4.33 17.97 -4.90
N LYS A 355 -5.13 17.41 -5.82
CA LYS A 355 -4.69 17.03 -7.16
C LYS A 355 -4.19 18.23 -7.96
N LEU A 356 -4.92 19.35 -7.93
CA LEU A 356 -4.52 20.57 -8.63
C LEU A 356 -3.24 21.18 -8.05
N ILE A 357 -3.12 21.24 -6.72
CA ILE A 357 -1.89 21.67 -6.02
C ILE A 357 -0.69 20.81 -6.44
N TRP A 358 -0.88 19.49 -6.51
CA TRP A 358 0.15 18.56 -6.91
C TRP A 358 0.55 18.74 -8.37
N LEU A 359 -0.42 18.81 -9.29
CA LEU A 359 -0.15 18.99 -10.73
C LEU A 359 0.54 20.32 -11.06
N LEU A 360 0.15 21.41 -10.39
CA LEU A 360 0.78 22.73 -10.55
C LEU A 360 2.22 22.75 -10.02
N GLY A 361 2.56 21.86 -9.08
CA GLY A 361 3.94 21.67 -8.61
C GLY A 361 4.82 20.91 -9.61
N LYS A 362 4.25 20.33 -10.67
CA LYS A 362 4.99 19.58 -11.69
C LYS A 362 5.41 20.48 -12.85
N ASN A 363 6.43 20.06 -13.57
CA ASN A 363 6.85 20.70 -14.82
C ASN A 363 5.95 20.26 -16.00
N LEU A 364 4.67 20.64 -15.93
CA LEU A 364 3.64 20.33 -16.92
C LEU A 364 3.10 21.62 -17.55
N THR A 365 2.64 21.53 -18.80
CA THR A 365 1.91 22.63 -19.42
C THR A 365 0.47 22.70 -18.90
N ASP A 366 -0.16 23.87 -18.98
CA ASP A 366 -1.57 24.04 -18.60
C ASP A 366 -2.48 23.01 -19.28
N THR A 367 -2.22 22.69 -20.56
CA THR A 367 -2.97 21.68 -21.31
C THR A 367 -2.82 20.29 -20.70
N GLN A 368 -1.59 19.90 -20.31
CA GLN A 368 -1.34 18.62 -19.65
C GLN A 368 -2.01 18.55 -18.27
N ILE A 369 -1.99 19.65 -17.51
CA ILE A 369 -2.64 19.70 -16.20
C ILE A 369 -4.17 19.58 -16.36
N ARG A 370 -4.76 20.33 -17.30
CA ARG A 370 -6.20 20.24 -17.60
C ARG A 370 -6.60 18.81 -18.01
N PHE A 371 -5.79 18.18 -18.85
CA PHE A 371 -5.99 16.78 -19.23
C PHE A 371 -5.90 15.84 -18.01
N GLN A 372 -4.85 15.94 -17.19
CA GLN A 372 -4.68 15.06 -16.03
C GLN A 372 -5.74 15.30 -14.95
N MET A 373 -6.28 16.51 -14.81
CA MET A 373 -7.37 16.79 -13.88
C MET A 373 -8.63 15.96 -14.16
N SER A 374 -8.93 15.67 -15.43
CA SER A 374 -10.11 14.89 -15.83
C SER A 374 -9.88 13.37 -15.92
N HIS A 375 -8.68 12.88 -15.63
CA HIS A 375 -8.34 11.45 -15.68
C HIS A 375 -7.92 10.93 -14.31
N SER A 376 -8.22 9.67 -14.00
CA SER A 376 -7.86 9.12 -12.70
C SER A 376 -6.37 8.82 -12.65
N LEU A 377 -5.69 9.41 -11.66
CA LEU A 377 -4.27 9.16 -11.41
C LEU A 377 -4.07 8.18 -10.25
N ARG A 378 -5.03 8.13 -9.32
CA ARG A 378 -4.95 7.43 -8.02
C ARG A 378 -6.28 6.81 -7.61
N GLY A 379 -7.20 6.57 -8.55
CA GLY A 379 -8.53 6.05 -8.27
C GLY A 379 -9.49 7.06 -7.62
N GLU A 380 -9.16 8.35 -7.67
CA GLU A 380 -9.87 9.50 -7.08
C GLU A 380 -11.12 9.94 -7.85
N LEU A 381 -11.23 9.54 -9.12
CA LEU A 381 -12.37 9.84 -9.99
C LEU A 381 -12.73 8.62 -10.83
N THR A 382 -13.98 8.56 -11.27
CA THR A 382 -14.51 7.48 -12.09
C THR A 382 -14.47 7.89 -13.55
N GLU A 383 -13.59 7.26 -14.32
CA GLU A 383 -13.55 7.48 -15.76
C GLU A 383 -14.80 6.87 -16.40
N GLN A 384 -15.60 7.67 -17.11
CA GLN A 384 -16.77 7.20 -17.85
C GLN A 384 -16.32 6.45 -19.11
N SER A 385 -15.75 5.26 -18.94
CA SER A 385 -15.38 4.38 -20.03
C SER A 385 -15.59 2.93 -19.64
N GLN A 386 -16.87 2.52 -19.62
CA GLN A 386 -17.42 1.29 -20.20
C GLN A 386 -18.70 0.86 -19.47
N THR A 387 -19.71 0.47 -20.25
CA THR A 387 -20.75 -0.45 -19.80
C THR A 387 -20.08 -1.77 -19.43
N LEU A 388 -19.77 -1.97 -18.15
CA LEU A 388 -19.31 -3.25 -17.63
C LEU A 388 -20.47 -4.24 -17.66
N PHE A 389 -20.42 -5.19 -18.60
CA PHE A 389 -21.26 -6.37 -18.58
C PHE A 389 -20.59 -7.40 -17.65
N GLU A 390 -21.14 -7.59 -16.45
CA GLU A 390 -20.70 -8.66 -15.55
C GLU A 390 -21.41 -9.96 -15.94
N HIS A 391 -20.62 -11.01 -16.23
CA HIS A 391 -21.13 -12.37 -16.31
C HIS A 391 -20.97 -13.06 -14.95
N PRO A 392 -22.04 -13.65 -14.36
CA PRO A 392 -21.90 -14.48 -13.18
C PRO A 392 -21.22 -15.80 -13.59
N GLY A 393 -19.94 -15.95 -13.28
CA GLY A 393 -19.17 -17.15 -13.59
C GLY A 393 -18.00 -17.35 -12.63
N LEU A 394 -18.24 -18.10 -11.55
CA LEU A 394 -17.21 -18.53 -10.61
C LEU A 394 -16.56 -19.83 -11.12
N THR A 395 -15.32 -19.79 -11.61
CA THR A 395 -14.43 -20.94 -11.39
C THR A 395 -13.97 -20.90 -9.93
N PRO A 396 -13.93 -22.03 -9.21
CA PRO A 396 -13.47 -22.08 -7.83
C PRO A 396 -12.12 -21.36 -7.63
N LYS A 397 -12.01 -20.54 -6.58
CA LYS A 397 -10.80 -19.75 -6.22
C LYS A 397 -9.52 -20.60 -6.22
N MET A 398 -9.60 -21.81 -5.66
CA MET A 398 -8.47 -22.74 -5.59
C MET A 398 -8.06 -23.32 -6.94
N GLU A 399 -8.99 -23.54 -7.86
CA GLU A 399 -8.69 -24.04 -9.20
C GLU A 399 -7.94 -22.99 -10.02
N SER A 400 -8.37 -21.73 -9.94
CA SER A 400 -7.73 -20.61 -10.63
C SER A 400 -6.30 -20.36 -10.10
N LEU A 401 -6.11 -20.43 -8.78
CA LEU A 401 -4.79 -20.38 -8.15
C LEU A 401 -3.88 -21.53 -8.59
N SER A 402 -4.41 -22.75 -8.66
CA SER A 402 -3.64 -23.93 -9.07
C SER A 402 -3.21 -23.84 -10.53
N ARG A 403 -4.12 -23.43 -11.42
CA ARG A 403 -3.83 -23.19 -12.84
C ARG A 403 -2.76 -22.12 -13.03
N LEU A 404 -2.88 -21.00 -12.32
CA LEU A 404 -1.87 -19.94 -12.34
C LEU A 404 -0.49 -20.46 -11.87
N GLY A 405 -0.47 -21.25 -10.79
CA GLY A 405 0.76 -21.87 -10.28
C GLY A 405 1.44 -22.80 -11.29
N TYR A 406 0.67 -23.63 -12.00
CA TYR A 406 1.22 -24.50 -13.05
C TYR A 406 1.73 -23.70 -14.25
N ALA A 407 0.99 -22.68 -14.70
CA ALA A 407 1.43 -21.82 -15.80
C ALA A 407 2.73 -21.07 -15.47
N ILE A 408 2.89 -20.58 -14.24
CA ILE A 408 4.13 -19.96 -13.75
C ILE A 408 5.29 -20.97 -13.75
N ARG A 409 5.07 -22.19 -13.26
CA ARG A 409 6.09 -23.25 -13.25
C ARG A 409 6.53 -23.61 -14.66
N ASP A 410 5.58 -23.70 -15.60
CA ASP A 410 5.83 -24.15 -16.97
C ASP A 410 6.31 -22.99 -17.88
N GLY A 411 6.32 -21.75 -17.38
CA GLY A 411 6.71 -20.56 -18.14
C GLY A 411 5.69 -20.12 -19.19
N ASP A 412 4.43 -20.58 -19.08
CA ASP A 412 3.36 -20.34 -20.05
C ASP A 412 2.72 -18.96 -19.84
N LEU A 413 3.31 -17.94 -20.47
CA LEU A 413 2.83 -16.56 -20.42
C LEU A 413 1.40 -16.41 -20.97
N GLU A 414 1.03 -17.18 -21.99
CA GLU A 414 -0.31 -17.10 -22.59
C GLU A 414 -1.38 -17.61 -21.62
N GLU A 415 -1.13 -18.72 -20.91
CA GLU A 415 -2.05 -19.21 -19.88
C GLU A 415 -2.07 -18.29 -18.66
N ILE A 416 -0.93 -17.68 -18.27
CA ILE A 416 -0.90 -16.65 -17.21
C ILE A 416 -1.83 -15.49 -17.60
N GLU A 417 -1.68 -14.95 -18.80
CA GLU A 417 -2.54 -13.87 -19.30
C GLU A 417 -4.00 -14.28 -19.34
N ARG A 418 -4.30 -15.50 -19.80
CA ARG A 418 -5.67 -16.04 -19.87
C ARG A 418 -6.30 -16.20 -18.49
N VAL A 419 -5.54 -16.62 -17.49
CA VAL A 419 -6.02 -16.80 -16.11
C VAL A 419 -6.17 -15.46 -15.40
N LEU A 420 -5.32 -14.47 -15.70
CA LEU A 420 -5.42 -13.12 -15.15
C LEU A 420 -6.43 -12.23 -15.87
N ALA A 421 -6.81 -12.58 -17.11
CA ALA A 421 -7.91 -11.94 -17.82
C ALA A 421 -9.25 -12.11 -17.07
N ALA A 422 -10.15 -11.13 -17.21
CA ALA A 422 -11.45 -11.04 -16.53
C ALA A 422 -11.42 -10.71 -15.02
N GLN A 423 -10.77 -9.60 -14.65
CA GLN A 423 -10.83 -9.00 -13.30
C GLN A 423 -10.33 -9.91 -12.16
N ARG A 424 -9.40 -10.82 -12.45
CA ARG A 424 -8.80 -11.73 -11.46
C ARG A 424 -7.48 -11.23 -10.89
N GLU A 425 -7.24 -9.92 -10.96
CA GLU A 425 -6.00 -9.31 -10.43
C GLU A 425 -5.83 -9.51 -8.93
N TRP A 426 -6.92 -9.79 -8.20
CA TRP A 426 -6.85 -10.23 -6.81
C TRP A 426 -5.97 -11.49 -6.63
N LEU A 427 -5.91 -12.39 -7.63
CA LEU A 427 -5.05 -13.59 -7.61
C LEU A 427 -3.56 -13.27 -7.46
N LEU A 428 -3.10 -12.10 -7.90
CA LEU A 428 -1.67 -11.73 -7.91
C LEU A 428 -1.03 -11.77 -6.51
N ASN A 429 -1.83 -11.52 -5.48
CA ASN A 429 -1.39 -11.43 -4.08
C ASN A 429 -2.04 -12.49 -3.18
N GLU A 430 -2.83 -13.40 -3.75
CA GLU A 430 -3.35 -14.55 -3.02
C GLU A 430 -2.25 -15.56 -2.73
N VAL A 431 -2.40 -16.28 -1.62
CA VAL A 431 -1.36 -17.16 -1.10
C VAL A 431 -1.77 -18.62 -1.12
N ASP A 432 -0.80 -19.50 -1.39
CA ASP A 432 -0.96 -20.95 -1.25
C ASP A 432 -0.88 -21.41 0.22
N TYR A 433 -0.91 -22.73 0.44
CA TYR A 433 -0.76 -23.33 1.77
C TYR A 433 0.61 -23.09 2.42
N ALA A 434 1.62 -22.61 1.70
CA ALA A 434 2.91 -22.18 2.24
C ALA A 434 2.99 -20.66 2.43
N GLY A 435 1.90 -19.93 2.18
CA GLY A 435 1.89 -18.45 2.22
C GLY A 435 2.53 -17.81 0.99
N ARG A 436 2.83 -18.56 -0.07
CA ARG A 436 3.52 -18.05 -1.26
C ARG A 436 2.52 -17.47 -2.25
N THR A 437 2.81 -16.26 -2.71
CA THR A 437 2.09 -15.61 -3.82
C THR A 437 2.58 -16.14 -5.18
N PRO A 438 1.85 -15.90 -6.28
CA PRO A 438 2.36 -16.09 -7.65
C PRO A 438 3.76 -15.54 -7.86
N LEU A 439 4.07 -14.36 -7.29
CA LEU A 439 5.38 -13.75 -7.41
C LEU A 439 6.49 -14.52 -6.68
N HIS A 440 6.19 -15.15 -5.53
CA HIS A 440 7.17 -16.04 -4.87
C HIS A 440 7.48 -17.24 -5.75
N HIS A 441 6.47 -17.84 -6.39
CA HIS A 441 6.68 -18.96 -7.30
C HIS A 441 7.56 -18.55 -8.48
N ALA A 442 7.27 -17.42 -9.12
CA ALA A 442 8.10 -16.90 -10.21
C ALA A 442 9.53 -16.56 -9.75
N ALA A 443 9.68 -15.99 -8.56
CA ALA A 443 10.99 -15.62 -7.98
C ALA A 443 11.91 -16.83 -7.76
N MET A 444 11.33 -17.99 -7.41
CA MET A 444 12.05 -19.26 -7.24
C MET A 444 12.34 -19.99 -8.56
N GLN A 445 11.99 -19.42 -9.71
CA GLN A 445 12.24 -19.99 -11.03
C GLN A 445 13.17 -19.09 -11.83
N GLY A 446 14.04 -19.66 -12.67
CA GLY A 446 14.97 -18.90 -13.51
C GLY A 446 14.34 -18.13 -14.68
N ASN A 447 13.00 -17.97 -14.71
CA ASN A 447 12.29 -17.29 -15.81
C ASN A 447 11.92 -15.85 -15.42
N SER A 448 12.78 -14.91 -15.81
CA SER A 448 12.59 -13.48 -15.54
C SER A 448 11.42 -12.84 -16.31
N ASP A 449 10.97 -13.46 -17.41
CA ASP A 449 9.87 -12.90 -18.22
C ASP A 449 8.53 -13.09 -17.50
N VAL A 450 8.31 -14.26 -16.90
CA VAL A 450 7.16 -14.51 -16.02
C VAL A 450 7.16 -13.55 -14.85
N LEU A 451 8.31 -13.38 -14.19
CA LEU A 451 8.45 -12.45 -13.07
C LEU A 451 8.12 -11.01 -13.49
N ARG A 452 8.69 -10.54 -14.61
CA ARG A 452 8.44 -9.21 -15.18
C ARG A 452 6.97 -9.02 -15.52
N HIS A 453 6.33 -10.02 -16.11
CA HIS A 453 4.91 -9.97 -16.45
C HIS A 453 4.05 -9.77 -15.19
N LEU A 454 4.26 -10.58 -14.15
CA LEU A 454 3.53 -10.44 -12.88
C LEU A 454 3.76 -9.08 -12.20
N LEU A 455 5.00 -8.57 -12.22
CA LEU A 455 5.31 -7.22 -11.69
C LEU A 455 4.59 -6.13 -12.48
N SER A 456 4.57 -6.21 -13.81
CA SER A 456 3.86 -5.24 -14.67
C SER A 456 2.33 -5.26 -14.50
N ARG A 457 1.80 -6.30 -13.85
CA ARG A 457 0.38 -6.42 -13.46
C ARG A 457 0.12 -5.99 -12.02
N GLY A 458 1.15 -5.59 -11.27
CA GLY A 458 1.05 -5.11 -9.90
C GLY A 458 1.11 -6.17 -8.81
N ALA A 459 1.78 -7.31 -9.07
CA ALA A 459 2.07 -8.28 -8.00
C ALA A 459 2.96 -7.65 -6.91
N SER A 460 2.62 -7.89 -5.64
CA SER A 460 3.32 -7.29 -4.51
C SER A 460 4.67 -7.94 -4.25
N VAL A 461 5.71 -7.10 -4.15
CA VAL A 461 7.07 -7.47 -3.75
C VAL A 461 7.28 -7.51 -2.23
N HIS A 462 6.26 -7.18 -1.42
CA HIS A 462 6.38 -7.00 0.03
C HIS A 462 5.67 -8.07 0.87
N ILE A 463 4.83 -8.91 0.26
CA ILE A 463 4.15 -10.00 0.98
C ILE A 463 5.20 -11.03 1.41
N ARG A 464 5.13 -11.48 2.67
CA ARG A 464 6.00 -12.51 3.22
C ARG A 464 5.27 -13.86 3.30
N ASN A 465 5.95 -14.94 2.95
CA ASN A 465 5.41 -16.30 3.05
C ASN A 465 5.34 -16.78 4.51
N ARG A 466 4.96 -18.05 4.76
CA ARG A 466 4.88 -18.61 6.13
C ARG A 466 6.22 -18.74 6.85
N GLU A 467 7.32 -18.77 6.10
CA GLU A 467 8.69 -18.71 6.64
C GLU A 467 9.15 -17.27 6.86
N ASN A 468 8.25 -16.31 6.68
CA ASN A 468 8.50 -14.88 6.83
C ASN A 468 9.45 -14.29 5.77
N HIS A 469 9.58 -14.96 4.62
CA HIS A 469 10.46 -14.55 3.53
C HIS A 469 9.71 -13.79 2.42
N THR A 470 10.33 -12.73 1.90
CA THR A 470 9.88 -11.93 0.76
C THR A 470 10.21 -12.62 -0.58
N PRO A 471 9.56 -12.21 -1.69
CA PRO A 471 9.95 -12.65 -3.03
C PRO A 471 11.43 -12.39 -3.34
N LEU A 472 11.98 -11.28 -2.85
CA LEU A 472 13.39 -10.93 -3.04
C LEU A 472 14.32 -11.93 -2.33
N TYR A 473 14.00 -12.27 -1.08
CA TYR A 473 14.77 -13.26 -0.33
C TYR A 473 14.79 -14.60 -1.05
N VAL A 474 13.63 -15.12 -1.47
CA VAL A 474 13.56 -16.43 -2.12
C VAL A 474 14.27 -16.45 -3.49
N ALA A 475 14.25 -15.33 -4.24
CA ALA A 475 15.03 -15.22 -5.48
C ALA A 475 16.54 -15.25 -5.22
N ALA A 476 16.99 -14.58 -4.15
CA ALA A 476 18.39 -14.52 -3.79
C ALA A 476 18.91 -15.86 -3.27
N ASP A 477 18.13 -16.54 -2.42
CA ASP A 477 18.44 -17.87 -1.90
C ASP A 477 18.44 -18.94 -3.02
N ALA A 478 17.56 -18.79 -4.00
CA ALA A 478 17.52 -19.68 -5.17
C ALA A 478 18.63 -19.41 -6.21
N GLY A 479 19.37 -18.31 -6.09
CA GLY A 479 20.51 -17.99 -6.97
C GLY A 479 20.13 -17.42 -8.35
N TYR A 480 19.03 -16.65 -8.46
CA TYR A 480 18.60 -16.05 -9.73
C TYR A 480 18.87 -14.53 -9.80
N PRO A 481 20.04 -14.08 -10.31
CA PRO A 481 20.46 -12.68 -10.21
C PRO A 481 19.57 -11.72 -11.01
N GLU A 482 19.05 -12.12 -12.17
CA GLU A 482 18.15 -11.27 -12.95
C GLU A 482 16.80 -11.07 -12.24
N ASN A 483 16.27 -12.10 -11.57
CA ASN A 483 15.08 -11.96 -10.74
C ASN A 483 15.32 -11.03 -9.55
N VAL A 484 16.49 -11.15 -8.89
CA VAL A 484 16.89 -10.26 -7.80
C VAL A 484 16.93 -8.81 -8.29
N ARG A 485 17.55 -8.54 -9.45
CA ARG A 485 17.58 -7.19 -10.04
C ARG A 485 16.18 -6.66 -10.32
N LEU A 486 15.32 -7.44 -10.97
CA LEU A 486 13.95 -7.02 -11.28
C LEU A 486 13.12 -6.72 -10.03
N LEU A 487 13.22 -7.56 -9.00
CA LEU A 487 12.54 -7.32 -7.73
C LEU A 487 13.05 -6.03 -7.06
N ARG A 488 14.36 -5.74 -7.14
CA ARG A 488 14.95 -4.50 -6.63
C ARG A 488 14.54 -3.26 -7.43
N GLU A 489 14.39 -3.39 -8.74
CA GLU A 489 13.86 -2.33 -9.63
C GLU A 489 12.41 -2.00 -9.27
N ALA A 490 11.59 -3.02 -9.03
CA ALA A 490 10.21 -2.90 -8.56
C ALA A 490 10.05 -2.49 -7.07
N GLY A 491 11.13 -2.09 -6.39
CA GLY A 491 11.07 -1.61 -4.99
C GLY A 491 11.15 -2.70 -3.91
N GLY A 492 11.33 -3.96 -4.29
CA GLY A 492 11.60 -5.07 -3.38
C GLY A 492 12.84 -4.81 -2.52
N HIS A 493 12.74 -5.17 -1.25
CA HIS A 493 13.82 -5.06 -0.27
C HIS A 493 13.67 -6.16 0.77
N LEU A 494 14.79 -6.59 1.32
CA LEU A 494 14.80 -7.51 2.44
C LEU A 494 14.20 -6.80 3.66
N HIS A 495 13.29 -7.49 4.33
CA HIS A 495 12.77 -7.07 5.62
C HIS A 495 13.88 -7.16 6.68
N PRO A 496 13.88 -6.31 7.74
CA PRO A 496 14.93 -6.34 8.75
C PRO A 496 15.18 -7.72 9.39
N ASP A 497 14.11 -8.51 9.57
CA ASP A 497 14.19 -9.89 10.09
C ASP A 497 14.96 -10.86 9.16
N GLU A 498 15.06 -10.54 7.86
CA GLU A 498 15.74 -11.38 6.87
C GLU A 498 17.25 -11.07 6.77
N LEU A 499 17.67 -9.85 7.14
CA LEU A 499 19.02 -9.34 6.90
C LEU A 499 20.11 -10.18 7.58
N GLU A 500 19.89 -10.59 8.83
CA GLU A 500 20.88 -11.39 9.58
C GLU A 500 21.09 -12.76 8.94
N LEU A 501 19.99 -13.45 8.60
CA LEU A 501 20.04 -14.74 7.94
C LEU A 501 20.67 -14.64 6.55
N ALA A 502 20.28 -13.62 5.78
CA ALA A 502 20.83 -13.36 4.46
C ALA A 502 22.35 -13.09 4.51
N ALA A 503 22.84 -12.36 5.52
CA ALA A 503 24.27 -12.13 5.74
C ALA A 503 25.03 -13.43 6.06
N MET A 504 24.44 -14.31 6.87
CA MET A 504 25.02 -15.63 7.15
C MET A 504 25.08 -16.50 5.89
N LEU A 505 24.01 -16.52 5.08
CA LEU A 505 23.94 -17.28 3.83
C LEU A 505 24.97 -16.77 2.80
N LYS A 506 25.11 -15.45 2.66
CA LYS A 506 26.14 -14.83 1.83
C LYS A 506 27.55 -15.27 2.23
N GLN A 507 27.88 -15.23 3.52
CA GLN A 507 29.19 -15.67 4.02
C GLN A 507 29.44 -17.16 3.75
N LYS A 508 28.41 -17.99 3.88
CA LYS A 508 28.49 -19.42 3.57
C LYS A 508 28.81 -19.67 2.10
N ALA A 509 28.15 -18.95 1.17
CA ALA A 509 28.40 -19.03 -0.27
C ALA A 509 29.83 -18.58 -0.66
N ILE A 510 30.36 -17.55 -0.01
CA ILE A 510 31.76 -17.11 -0.21
C ILE A 510 32.76 -18.18 0.23
N ARG A 511 32.45 -18.93 1.31
CA ARG A 511 33.31 -20.02 1.80
C ARG A 511 33.25 -21.26 0.92
N SER A 512 32.08 -21.61 0.37
CA SER A 512 31.97 -22.75 -0.56
C SER A 512 32.71 -22.47 -1.86
N SER A 513 32.56 -21.28 -2.44
CA SER A 513 33.29 -20.87 -3.65
C SER A 513 34.82 -20.87 -3.48
N THR A 514 35.34 -20.35 -2.36
CA THR A 514 36.81 -20.37 -2.08
C THR A 514 37.37 -21.78 -1.88
N SER A 515 36.62 -22.69 -1.25
CA SER A 515 37.04 -24.10 -1.09
C SER A 515 37.04 -24.89 -2.40
N SER A 516 36.13 -24.56 -3.33
CA SER A 516 36.08 -25.16 -4.68
C SER A 516 37.29 -24.77 -5.54
N MET A 517 37.86 -23.56 -5.36
CA MET A 517 39.05 -23.10 -6.07
C MET A 517 40.36 -23.75 -5.55
N SER A 518 40.40 -24.18 -4.28
CA SER A 518 41.57 -24.83 -3.70
C SER A 518 41.74 -26.33 -4.06
N ASN A 519 40.74 -26.94 -4.69
CA ASN A 519 40.76 -28.34 -5.13
C ASN A 519 40.85 -28.46 -6.67
N SER A 520 41.87 -27.86 -7.26
CA SER A 520 42.31 -28.21 -8.62
C SER A 520 43.35 -29.34 -8.52
N PRO A 521 43.14 -30.54 -9.09
CA PRO A 521 44.13 -31.60 -8.98
C PRO A 521 45.33 -31.31 -9.88
N VAL A 522 46.48 -31.12 -9.25
CA VAL A 522 47.80 -31.21 -9.91
C VAL A 522 47.97 -32.65 -10.39
N GLY A 523 48.38 -32.79 -11.65
CA GLY A 523 48.48 -34.07 -12.35
C GLY A 523 49.38 -35.10 -11.66
N GLY A 524 49.02 -36.37 -11.83
CA GLY A 524 49.81 -37.52 -11.43
C GLY A 524 49.30 -38.79 -12.12
N SER A 525 50.02 -39.24 -13.13
CA SER A 525 49.85 -40.50 -13.84
C SER A 525 50.07 -41.73 -12.94
N SER A 526 49.27 -42.79 -13.07
CA SER A 526 49.75 -44.16 -13.38
C SER A 526 48.66 -45.24 -13.31
N SER A 527 48.59 -46.00 -14.41
CA SER A 527 48.37 -47.45 -14.60
C SER A 527 47.21 -48.22 -13.94
N ASN A 528 46.33 -48.71 -14.81
CA ASN A 528 45.82 -50.09 -14.97
C ASN A 528 45.65 -51.00 -13.73
N ALA A 529 44.42 -51.48 -13.53
CA ALA A 529 44.13 -52.91 -13.50
C ALA A 529 42.64 -53.18 -13.81
N ASP A 530 42.46 -54.14 -14.70
CA ASP A 530 41.23 -54.65 -15.29
C ASP A 530 40.55 -55.67 -14.35
N ALA A 531 39.22 -55.63 -14.22
CA ALA A 531 38.43 -56.72 -13.62
C ALA A 531 36.93 -56.57 -13.94
N THR A 532 36.54 -57.07 -15.12
CA THR A 532 35.19 -57.54 -15.46
C THR A 532 34.62 -58.49 -14.39
N LEU A 533 33.35 -58.31 -14.00
CA LEU A 533 32.44 -59.43 -13.66
C LEU A 533 30.94 -59.03 -13.64
N LYS A 534 30.28 -59.44 -14.74
CA LYS A 534 28.91 -59.98 -14.94
C LYS A 534 27.77 -59.65 -13.95
N VAL A 535 26.72 -59.12 -14.57
CA VAL A 535 25.28 -59.18 -14.22
C VAL A 535 24.78 -60.63 -14.17
N PRO A 536 23.72 -60.91 -13.39
CA PRO A 536 22.63 -61.72 -13.95
C PRO A 536 21.25 -61.06 -13.75
N ASP A 537 20.50 -61.04 -14.86
CA ASP A 537 19.06 -60.85 -14.94
C ASP A 537 18.33 -62.08 -14.38
N GLU A 538 17.26 -61.88 -13.61
CA GLU A 538 16.12 -62.81 -13.61
C GLU A 538 14.78 -62.05 -13.54
N LYS A 539 13.84 -62.53 -14.37
CA LYS A 539 12.48 -62.05 -14.58
C LYS A 539 11.49 -62.75 -13.64
N HIS A 540 10.42 -62.03 -13.26
CA HIS A 540 8.98 -62.41 -13.36
C HIS A 540 8.13 -61.93 -12.17
N GLY A 541 6.90 -61.47 -12.47
CA GLY A 541 5.80 -61.41 -11.52
C GLY A 541 4.93 -60.15 -11.61
N ALA A 542 3.91 -60.18 -12.47
CA ALA A 542 2.85 -59.18 -12.51
C ALA A 542 1.87 -59.36 -11.32
N GLY A 543 1.41 -58.26 -10.73
CA GLY A 543 0.36 -58.31 -9.70
C GLY A 543 -0.01 -56.97 -9.06
N HIS A 544 -1.02 -56.31 -9.64
CA HIS A 544 -2.09 -55.52 -9.00
C HIS A 544 -1.82 -54.23 -8.16
N ALA A 545 -2.74 -53.27 -8.39
CA ALA A 545 -3.16 -52.15 -7.55
C ALA A 545 -2.21 -50.93 -7.39
N GLY A 546 -2.28 -50.02 -8.36
CA GLY A 546 -1.72 -48.67 -8.24
C GLY A 546 -2.63 -47.74 -7.43
N GLY A 547 -2.44 -47.72 -6.12
CA GLY A 547 -2.86 -46.60 -5.27
C GLY A 547 -1.90 -45.43 -5.49
N SER A 548 -2.42 -44.27 -5.89
CA SER A 548 -1.65 -43.05 -6.13
C SER A 548 -1.07 -42.52 -4.82
N LYS A 549 0.13 -42.99 -4.46
CA LYS A 549 1.00 -42.33 -3.48
C LYS A 549 1.53 -41.06 -4.12
N ILE A 550 1.13 -39.92 -3.56
CA ILE A 550 1.78 -38.62 -3.81
C ILE A 550 3.20 -38.76 -3.29
N ALA A 551 4.15 -38.92 -4.20
CA ALA A 551 5.57 -38.81 -3.91
C ALA A 551 5.87 -37.34 -3.62
N VAL A 552 6.25 -37.05 -2.38
CA VAL A 552 6.95 -35.82 -2.01
C VAL A 552 8.31 -35.88 -2.71
N ALA A 553 8.41 -35.28 -3.89
CA ALA A 553 9.67 -35.09 -4.57
C ALA A 553 10.47 -34.04 -3.77
N GLY A 554 11.55 -34.51 -3.14
CA GLY A 554 12.48 -33.68 -2.42
C GLY A 554 13.23 -32.70 -3.33
N ASN A 555 13.50 -31.53 -2.76
CA ASN A 555 14.60 -30.62 -3.04
C ASN A 555 15.30 -30.79 -4.39
N GLY A 556 14.76 -30.13 -5.41
CA GLY A 556 15.55 -29.67 -6.55
C GLY A 556 16.37 -28.45 -6.10
N VAL A 557 17.56 -28.69 -5.56
CA VAL A 557 18.58 -27.65 -5.37
C VAL A 557 19.02 -27.22 -6.77
N GLY A 558 18.67 -26.00 -7.16
CA GLY A 558 19.18 -25.39 -8.39
C GLY A 558 20.71 -25.37 -8.33
N LYS A 559 21.36 -25.96 -9.33
CA LYS A 559 22.81 -25.86 -9.53
C LYS A 559 23.16 -24.48 -10.09
N GLY A 560 22.95 -23.43 -9.30
CA GLY A 560 23.70 -22.18 -9.47
C GLY A 560 25.10 -22.41 -8.93
N ILE A 561 26.14 -21.97 -9.63
CA ILE A 561 27.52 -22.08 -9.14
C ILE A 561 27.58 -21.30 -7.82
N ASP A 562 28.23 -21.82 -6.77
CA ASP A 562 28.30 -21.19 -5.43
C ASP A 562 28.69 -19.69 -5.44
N THR A 563 29.37 -19.23 -6.51
CA THR A 563 29.70 -17.81 -6.75
C THR A 563 28.47 -16.96 -7.09
N GLU A 564 27.52 -17.47 -7.87
CA GLU A 564 26.30 -16.76 -8.26
C GLU A 564 25.38 -16.51 -7.06
N ALA A 565 25.40 -17.40 -6.06
CA ALA A 565 24.63 -17.23 -4.82
C ALA A 565 25.14 -16.05 -3.97
N ALA A 566 26.46 -15.86 -3.84
CA ALA A 566 27.02 -14.72 -3.12
C ALA A 566 26.73 -13.38 -3.82
N ASP A 567 26.74 -13.39 -5.15
CA ASP A 567 26.38 -12.23 -5.98
C ASP A 567 24.90 -11.89 -5.83
N CYS A 568 24.01 -12.88 -5.78
CA CYS A 568 22.57 -12.67 -5.55
C CYS A 568 22.29 -11.97 -4.21
N TRP A 569 22.92 -12.39 -3.12
CA TRP A 569 22.77 -11.71 -1.83
C TRP A 569 23.32 -10.27 -1.86
N SER A 570 24.42 -10.04 -2.57
CA SER A 570 24.96 -8.69 -2.79
C SER A 570 23.99 -7.80 -3.58
N LEU A 571 23.38 -8.33 -4.64
CA LEU A 571 22.35 -7.64 -5.43
C LEU A 571 21.08 -7.35 -4.59
N ALA A 572 20.75 -8.24 -3.65
CA ALA A 572 19.62 -8.06 -2.73
C ALA A 572 19.85 -6.97 -1.67
N GLY A 573 21.10 -6.50 -1.50
CA GLY A 573 21.46 -5.40 -0.59
C GLY A 573 22.04 -5.85 0.76
N VAL A 574 22.58 -7.06 0.83
CA VAL A 574 23.39 -7.61 1.94
C VAL A 574 24.86 -7.43 1.61
#